data_AF-A0A7C4L3J2-F1
#
_entry.id   AF-A0A7C4L3J2-F1
#
_cell.length_a   1.000
_cell.length_b   1.000
_cell.length_c   1.000
_cell.angle_alpha   90.00
_cell.angle_beta   90.00
_cell.angle_gamma   90.00
#
_symmetry.space_group_name_H-M   'P 1'
#
loop_
_entity.id
_entity.type
_entity.pdbx_description
1 polymer ?
#
loop_
_entity_poly.entity_id
_entity_poly.type
_entity_poly.pdbx_seq_one_letter_code
_entity_poly.pdbx_strand_id
1 'polypeptide(L)'
;MNRAFYSSSIPVFRNSSPYEILGKLSDDSEFADEQTQKSSWKEEIRILQEVLKPHDGSIYFEYSIPRMGRRIDVLLIIRSVIFILEFKVGENSYPAYALEQVMDYALDLNVRGHDIPPARTH
;
A
#
# COMPACT_ATOMS: atom_id res chain seq x y z
N MET A 1 0.62 -17.20 -2.01
CA MET A 1 1.47 -16.56 -0.99
C MET A 1 1.17 -15.07 -1.07
N ASN A 2 0.41 -14.54 -0.12
CA ASN A 2 -0.14 -13.18 -0.20
C ASN A 2 1.01 -12.16 -0.01
N ARG A 3 1.27 -11.31 -1.00
CA ARG A 3 2.38 -10.34 -0.96
C ARG A 3 2.01 -9.06 -0.20
N ALA A 4 0.75 -8.88 0.19
CA ALA A 4 0.22 -7.73 0.90
C ALA A 4 -0.75 -8.19 1.98
N PHE A 5 -0.87 -7.44 3.07
CA PHE A 5 -1.86 -7.73 4.12
C PHE A 5 -3.28 -7.39 3.67
N TYR A 6 -3.42 -6.33 2.87
CA TYR A 6 -4.67 -6.00 2.20
C TYR A 6 -4.42 -5.72 0.73
N SER A 7 -5.31 -6.20 -0.13
CA SER A 7 -5.35 -5.79 -1.54
C SER A 7 -6.77 -5.74 -2.07
N SER A 8 -7.05 -4.77 -2.93
CA SER A 8 -8.33 -4.66 -3.62
C SER A 8 -8.23 -3.72 -4.83
N SER A 9 -9.31 -3.62 -5.61
CA SER A 9 -9.46 -2.52 -6.56
C SER A 9 -9.77 -1.21 -5.83
N ILE A 10 -9.32 -0.07 -6.35
CA ILE A 10 -9.61 1.26 -5.79
C ILE A 10 -11.12 1.51 -5.63
N PRO A 11 -12.02 1.14 -6.56
CA PRO A 11 -13.46 1.26 -6.35
C PRO A 11 -13.98 0.47 -5.14
N VAL A 12 -13.51 -0.77 -4.95
CA VAL A 12 -13.89 -1.59 -3.79
C VAL A 12 -13.34 -0.97 -2.51
N PHE A 13 -12.07 -0.59 -2.47
CA PHE A 13 -11.44 0.06 -1.32
C PHE A 13 -12.19 1.32 -0.87
N ARG A 14 -12.59 2.18 -1.80
CA ARG A 14 -13.34 3.42 -1.53
C ARG A 14 -14.72 3.18 -0.91
N ASN A 15 -15.35 2.07 -1.27
CA ASN A 15 -16.69 1.71 -0.80
C ASN A 15 -16.69 0.78 0.42
N SER A 16 -15.54 0.17 0.74
CA SER A 16 -15.36 -0.60 1.97
C SER A 16 -15.33 0.30 3.20
N SER A 17 -15.87 -0.19 4.30
CA SER A 17 -15.75 0.48 5.60
C SER A 17 -14.29 0.48 6.06
N PRO A 18 -13.78 1.59 6.63
CA PRO A 18 -12.44 1.60 7.23
C PRO A 18 -12.23 0.48 8.26
N TYR A 19 -13.28 0.09 9.00
CA TYR A 19 -13.21 -1.02 9.96
C TYR A 19 -13.02 -2.39 9.29
N GLU A 20 -13.59 -2.60 8.10
CA GLU A 20 -13.42 -3.85 7.34
C GLU A 20 -11.97 -3.97 6.83
N ILE A 21 -11.42 -2.86 6.33
CA ILE A 21 -10.05 -2.80 5.83
C ILE A 21 -9.07 -2.99 6.99
N LEU A 22 -9.29 -2.28 8.11
CA LEU A 22 -8.49 -2.42 9.33
C LEU A 22 -8.52 -3.84 9.90
N GLY A 23 -9.67 -4.52 9.85
CA GLY A 23 -9.78 -5.92 10.26
C GLY A 23 -8.84 -6.81 9.45
N LYS A 24 -8.88 -6.70 8.11
CA LYS A 24 -8.01 -7.46 7.21
C LYS A 24 -6.52 -7.15 7.43
N LEU A 25 -6.18 -5.88 7.68
CA LEU A 25 -4.80 -5.47 7.99
C LEU A 25 -4.31 -6.06 9.31
N SER A 26 -5.20 -6.16 10.30
CA SER A 26 -4.87 -6.66 11.63
C SER A 26 -4.79 -8.19 11.68
N ASP A 27 -5.58 -8.90 10.87
CA ASP A 27 -5.56 -10.37 10.82
C ASP A 27 -4.19 -10.90 10.35
N ASP A 28 -3.50 -10.14 9.49
CA ASP A 28 -2.19 -10.50 8.94
C ASP A 28 -1.00 -9.86 9.72
N SER A 29 -1.24 -9.10 10.81
CA SER A 29 -0.17 -8.49 11.62
C SER A 29 0.12 -9.27 12.91
N GLU A 30 1.34 -9.81 13.05
CA GLU A 30 1.66 -10.78 14.13
C GLU A 30 2.09 -10.16 15.50
N PHE A 31 2.30 -8.83 15.66
CA PHE A 31 2.88 -8.30 16.93
C PHE A 31 2.45 -6.89 17.42
N ALA A 32 2.04 -6.88 18.71
CA ALA A 32 2.29 -6.00 19.88
C ALA A 32 2.17 -4.45 19.88
N ASP A 33 2.26 -3.70 18.77
CA ASP A 33 2.10 -2.22 18.81
C ASP A 33 0.80 -1.75 18.13
N GLU A 34 -0.24 -2.57 18.30
CA GLU A 34 -1.51 -2.49 17.59
C GLU A 34 -2.16 -1.10 17.65
N GLN A 35 -2.07 -0.38 18.77
CA GLN A 35 -2.84 0.85 18.93
C GLN A 35 -2.32 1.97 18.02
N THR A 36 -1.00 2.19 18.00
CA THR A 36 -0.35 3.23 17.19
C THR A 36 -0.40 2.86 15.71
N GLN A 37 -0.18 1.58 15.39
CA GLN A 37 -0.24 1.11 14.00
C GLN A 37 -1.67 1.16 13.44
N LYS A 38 -2.68 0.67 14.18
CA LYS A 38 -4.09 0.77 13.79
C LYS A 38 -4.53 2.23 13.64
N SER A 39 -4.03 3.14 14.48
CA SER A 39 -4.33 4.57 14.32
C SER A 39 -3.71 5.16 13.06
N SER A 40 -2.50 4.74 12.69
CA SER A 40 -1.81 5.18 11.47
C SER A 40 -2.55 4.67 10.23
N TRP A 41 -2.83 3.36 10.17
CA TRP A 41 -3.63 2.77 9.09
C TRP A 41 -5.01 3.41 8.96
N LYS A 42 -5.68 3.73 10.07
CA LYS A 42 -6.99 4.37 10.02
C LYS A 42 -6.93 5.73 9.33
N GLU A 43 -5.89 6.52 9.60
CA GLU A 43 -5.70 7.83 8.98
C GLU A 43 -5.28 7.69 7.51
N GLU A 44 -4.38 6.75 7.20
CA GLU A 44 -3.99 6.41 5.83
C GLU A 44 -5.20 6.02 4.97
N ILE A 45 -6.04 5.10 5.48
CA ILE A 45 -7.26 4.67 4.81
C ILE A 45 -8.17 5.86 4.54
N ARG A 46 -8.38 6.73 5.53
CA ARG A 46 -9.24 7.91 5.39
C ARG A 46 -8.71 8.85 4.30
N ILE A 47 -7.42 9.17 4.31
CA ILE A 47 -6.77 10.04 3.32
C ILE A 47 -6.90 9.41 1.93
N LEU A 48 -6.58 8.13 1.78
CA LEU A 48 -6.58 7.46 0.48
C LEU A 48 -7.99 7.27 -0.09
N GLN A 49 -9.00 6.99 0.74
CA GLN A 49 -10.39 6.91 0.28
C GLN A 49 -10.87 8.25 -0.30
N GLU A 50 -10.36 9.38 0.21
CA GLU A 50 -10.66 10.71 -0.30
C GLU A 50 -9.87 11.04 -1.58
N VAL A 51 -8.55 10.87 -1.55
CA VAL A 51 -7.65 11.24 -2.66
C VAL A 51 -7.90 10.38 -3.90
N LEU A 52 -8.28 9.11 -3.72
CA LEU A 52 -8.45 8.17 -4.83
C LEU A 52 -9.85 8.21 -5.47
N LYS A 53 -10.75 9.11 -5.04
CA LYS A 53 -12.09 9.28 -5.64
C LYS A 53 -12.12 9.40 -7.18
N PRO A 54 -11.19 10.11 -7.84
CA PRO A 54 -11.21 10.25 -9.29
C PRO A 54 -10.43 9.14 -10.02
N HIS A 55 -9.96 8.11 -9.31
CA HIS A 55 -9.04 7.12 -9.84
C HIS A 55 -9.61 5.69 -9.78
N ASP A 56 -9.21 4.91 -10.77
CA ASP A 56 -9.43 3.47 -10.85
C ASP A 56 -8.09 2.76 -10.94
N GLY A 57 -8.03 1.55 -10.39
CA GLY A 57 -6.79 0.82 -10.26
C GLY A 57 -6.81 -0.19 -9.14
N SER A 58 -5.63 -0.54 -8.65
CA SER A 58 -5.44 -1.47 -7.54
C SER A 58 -4.64 -0.84 -6.43
N ILE A 59 -4.93 -1.24 -5.20
CA ILE A 59 -4.28 -0.78 -3.98
C ILE A 59 -3.84 -1.99 -3.16
N TYR A 60 -2.65 -1.90 -2.60
CA TYR A 60 -2.05 -2.93 -1.75
C TYR A 60 -1.45 -2.24 -0.53
N PHE A 61 -1.80 -2.69 0.66
CA PHE A 61 -1.21 -2.22 1.91
C PHE A 61 -0.19 -3.24 2.43
N GLU A 62 0.86 -2.75 3.08
CA GLU A 62 1.89 -3.57 3.73
C GLU A 62 2.51 -4.56 2.74
N TYR A 63 2.80 -4.07 1.53
CA TYR A 63 3.27 -4.88 0.41
C TYR A 63 4.71 -5.31 0.65
N SER A 64 4.92 -6.62 0.82
CA SER A 64 6.21 -7.23 1.06
C SER A 64 7.11 -7.15 -0.17
N ILE A 65 8.36 -6.75 0.06
CA ILE A 65 9.45 -6.79 -0.90
C ILE A 65 10.51 -7.77 -0.37
N PRO A 66 10.39 -9.06 -0.72
CA PRO A 66 11.19 -10.13 -0.12
C PRO A 66 12.69 -9.92 -0.24
N ARG A 67 13.15 -9.32 -1.35
CA ARG A 67 14.57 -9.10 -1.62
C ARG A 67 15.22 -8.07 -0.69
N MET A 68 14.42 -7.16 -0.11
CA MET A 68 14.88 -6.12 0.81
C MET A 68 14.50 -6.40 2.27
N GLY A 69 13.65 -7.40 2.53
CA GLY A 69 13.14 -7.68 3.87
C GLY A 69 12.29 -6.52 4.43
N ARG A 70 11.65 -5.73 3.56
CA ARG A 70 10.85 -4.55 3.92
C ARG A 70 9.45 -4.62 3.34
N ARG A 71 8.57 -3.75 3.84
CA ARG A 71 7.21 -3.54 3.33
C ARG A 71 7.06 -2.09 2.87
N ILE A 72 6.28 -1.92 1.81
CA ILE A 72 5.74 -0.62 1.39
C ILE A 72 4.44 -0.43 2.16
N ASP A 73 4.20 0.76 2.70
CA ASP A 73 2.98 1.06 3.43
C ASP A 73 1.78 0.95 2.47
N VAL A 74 1.83 1.66 1.35
CA VAL A 74 0.83 1.55 0.27
C VAL A 74 1.45 1.56 -1.13
N LEU A 75 1.13 0.52 -1.91
CA LEU A 75 1.40 0.43 -3.34
C LEU A 75 0.10 0.65 -4.13
N LEU A 76 0.10 1.59 -5.07
CA LEU A 76 -1.00 1.82 -6.00
C LEU A 76 -0.59 1.48 -7.42
N ILE A 77 -1.52 0.93 -8.18
CA ILE A 77 -1.40 0.75 -9.62
C ILE A 77 -2.59 1.46 -10.26
N ILE A 78 -2.34 2.60 -10.90
CA ILE A 78 -3.35 3.39 -11.61
C ILE A 78 -2.94 3.45 -13.08
N ARG A 79 -3.75 2.85 -13.95
CA ARG A 79 -3.40 2.64 -15.37
C ARG A 79 -2.06 1.89 -15.49
N SER A 80 -1.07 2.49 -16.14
CA SER A 80 0.28 1.92 -16.33
C SER A 80 1.32 2.55 -15.41
N VAL A 81 0.89 3.22 -14.34
CA VAL A 81 1.77 3.91 -13.40
C VAL A 81 1.67 3.25 -12.02
N ILE A 82 2.83 2.96 -11.44
CA ILE A 82 2.96 2.45 -10.09
C ILE A 82 3.33 3.60 -9.16
N PHE A 83 2.57 3.76 -8.09
CA PHE A 83 2.87 4.72 -7.02
C PHE A 83 3.21 3.96 -5.74
N ILE A 84 4.25 4.44 -5.07
CA ILE A 84 4.72 3.90 -3.80
C ILE A 84 4.57 5.02 -2.80
N LEU A 85 3.77 4.79 -1.78
CA LEU A 85 3.39 5.77 -0.78
C LEU A 85 3.82 5.28 0.58
N GLU A 86 4.83 5.96 1.14
CA GLU A 86 5.32 5.73 2.49
C GLU A 86 4.78 6.84 3.40
N PHE A 87 4.04 6.43 4.43
CA PHE A 87 3.38 7.32 5.37
C PHE A 87 4.26 7.51 6.60
N LYS A 88 4.50 8.78 6.95
CA LYS A 88 5.21 9.16 8.16
C LYS A 88 4.26 9.91 9.08
N VAL A 89 3.32 9.18 9.67
CA VAL A 89 2.34 9.75 10.60
C VAL A 89 3.09 10.25 11.85
N GLY A 90 3.31 11.57 11.92
CA GLY A 90 3.97 12.22 13.07
C GLY A 90 5.44 12.65 12.88
N GLU A 91 6.06 12.46 11.70
CA GLU A 91 7.41 12.98 11.42
C GLU A 91 7.39 14.12 10.39
N ASN A 92 8.23 15.15 10.60
CA ASN A 92 8.31 16.36 9.76
C ASN A 92 9.50 16.38 8.78
N SER A 93 10.22 15.26 8.62
CA SER A 93 11.42 15.21 7.77
C SER A 93 11.41 14.01 6.84
N TYR A 94 11.67 14.26 5.56
CA TYR A 94 11.84 13.22 4.53
C TYR A 94 13.33 13.02 4.27
N PRO A 95 13.98 11.97 4.81
CA PRO A 95 15.38 11.70 4.50
C PRO A 95 15.55 11.25 3.06
N ALA A 96 16.63 11.66 2.40
CA ALA A 96 16.95 11.33 1.00
C ALA A 96 16.95 9.82 0.70
N TYR A 97 17.15 8.99 1.73
CA TYR A 97 17.07 7.53 1.67
C TYR A 97 15.70 6.99 1.21
N ALA A 98 14.61 7.71 1.51
CA ALA A 98 13.27 7.33 1.07
C ALA A 98 13.12 7.41 -0.46
N LEU A 99 13.87 8.31 -1.12
CA LEU A 99 13.86 8.45 -2.57
C LEU A 99 14.62 7.30 -3.25
N GLU A 100 15.79 6.93 -2.72
CA GLU A 100 16.55 5.77 -3.23
C GLU A 100 15.74 4.47 -3.12
N GLN A 101 15.00 4.30 -2.03
CA GLN A 101 14.13 3.15 -1.82
C GLN A 101 13.00 3.05 -2.85
N VAL A 102 12.32 4.17 -3.16
CA VAL A 102 11.28 4.23 -4.20
C VAL A 102 11.87 3.94 -5.59
N MET A 103 13.07 4.46 -5.87
CA MET A 103 13.77 4.23 -7.14
C MET A 103 14.17 2.76 -7.31
N ASP A 104 14.65 2.11 -6.25
CA ASP A 104 14.99 0.68 -6.29
C ASP A 104 13.75 -0.20 -6.52
N TYR A 105 12.60 0.18 -5.96
CA TYR A 105 11.33 -0.51 -6.20
C TYR A 105 10.84 -0.33 -7.64
N ALA A 106 10.92 0.89 -8.18
CA ALA A 106 10.57 1.14 -9.58
C ALA A 106 11.46 0.33 -10.53
N LEU A 107 12.75 0.19 -10.21
CA LEU A 107 13.69 -0.64 -10.98
C LEU A 107 13.36 -2.14 -10.89
N ASP A 108 13.08 -2.68 -9.70
CA ASP A 108 12.73 -4.10 -9.55
C ASP A 108 11.41 -4.46 -10.26
N LEU A 109 10.42 -3.55 -10.23
CA LEU A 109 9.14 -3.75 -10.92
C LEU A 109 9.26 -3.64 -12.45
N ASN A 110 10.13 -2.77 -12.97
CA ASN A 110 10.38 -2.63 -14.41
C ASN A 110 11.14 -3.83 -14.99
N VAL A 111 12.04 -4.44 -14.21
CA VAL A 111 12.73 -5.68 -14.60
C VAL A 111 11.80 -6.90 -14.59
N ARG A 112 10.75 -6.89 -13.77
CA ARG A 112 9.87 -8.04 -13.51
C ARG A 112 8.44 -7.89 -14.06
N GLY A 113 8.25 -7.29 -15.24
CA GLY A 113 6.91 -7.13 -15.87
C GLY A 113 6.05 -8.41 -16.02
N HIS A 114 6.53 -9.57 -15.59
CA HIS A 114 5.86 -10.87 -15.58
C HIS A 114 5.15 -11.25 -14.25
N ASP A 115 5.44 -10.55 -13.14
CA ASP A 115 5.01 -10.93 -11.78
C ASP A 115 3.94 -10.01 -11.17
N ILE A 116 3.50 -8.99 -11.91
CA ILE A 116 2.44 -8.07 -11.50
C ILE A 116 1.10 -8.68 -11.96
N PRO A 117 0.15 -8.96 -11.05
CA PRO A 117 -1.13 -9.54 -11.45
C PRO A 117 -1.83 -8.58 -12.43
N PRO A 118 -2.40 -9.08 -13.54
CA PRO A 118 -3.07 -8.23 -14.50
C PRO A 118 -4.21 -7.48 -13.81
N ALA A 119 -4.31 -6.18 -14.09
CA ALA A 119 -5.43 -5.36 -13.64
C ALA A 119 -6.72 -6.03 -14.10
N ARG A 120 -7.49 -6.61 -13.17
CA ARG A 120 -8.78 -7.21 -13.50
C ARG A 120 -9.74 -6.09 -13.88
N THR A 121 -9.98 -5.94 -15.18
CA THR A 121 -11.09 -5.18 -15.74
C THR A 121 -12.37 -6.00 -15.55
N HIS A 122 -13.29 -5.46 -14.75
CA HIS A 122 -14.72 -5.81 -14.82
C HIS A 122 -15.48 -4.57 -15.26
#